data_AF-A0A7X4IUW9-F1
#
_entry.id   AF-A0A7X4IUW9-F1
#
_cell.length_a   1.000
_cell.length_b   1.000
_cell.length_c   1.000
_cell.angle_alpha   90.00
_cell.angle_beta   90.00
_cell.angle_gamma   90.00
#
_symmetry.space_group_name_H-M   'P 1'
#
loop_
_entity.id
_entity.type
_entity.pdbx_description
1 polymer ?
#
loop_
_entity_poly.entity_id
_entity_poly.type
_entity_poly.pdbx_seq_one_letter_code
_entity_poly.pdbx_strand_id
1 'polypeptide(L)'
;ELETYRYHGHHVGDINREYYRSKEEEARWKADRDPIANFGKWLRFEGVATEDELAVIDSEIRDEAAAAVEYALAAPYPDAIEVDMHVFKGVEHALPYMSGDRA
;
A
#
# COMPACT_ATOMS: atom_id res chain seq x y z
N GLU A 1 6.22 22.17 1.49
CA GLU A 1 5.38 21.33 2.35
C GLU A 1 4.16 20.90 1.54
N LEU A 2 3.60 19.70 1.80
CA LEU A 2 2.37 19.22 1.15
C LEU A 2 1.36 18.85 2.24
N GLU A 3 0.24 19.56 2.28
CA GLU A 3 -0.85 19.30 3.22
C GLU A 3 -1.70 18.12 2.72
N THR A 4 -1.50 16.94 3.31
CA THR A 4 -2.21 15.70 2.95
C THR A 4 -2.95 15.10 4.14
N TYR A 5 -3.76 14.08 3.88
CA TYR A 5 -4.60 13.45 4.88
C TYR A 5 -4.62 11.92 4.76
N ARG A 6 -4.32 11.22 5.86
CA ARG A 6 -4.43 9.76 5.94
C ARG A 6 -5.80 9.37 6.47
N TYR A 7 -6.62 8.78 5.61
CA TYR A 7 -7.98 8.35 5.92
C TYR A 7 -8.10 7.21 6.95
N HIS A 8 -7.05 6.39 7.08
CA HIS A 8 -7.01 5.26 7.99
C HIS A 8 -6.13 5.57 9.22
N GLY A 9 -6.08 4.62 10.16
CA GLY A 9 -5.21 4.71 11.34
C GLY A 9 -3.73 4.66 11.01
N HIS A 10 -2.91 4.84 12.05
CA HIS A 10 -1.46 4.87 11.88
C HIS A 10 -0.89 3.57 11.32
N HIS A 11 -1.53 2.47 11.70
CA HIS A 11 -1.28 1.13 11.21
C HIS A 11 -2.59 0.34 11.23
N VAL A 12 -2.58 -0.88 10.70
CA VAL A 12 -3.78 -1.75 10.61
C VAL A 12 -4.44 -1.98 11.97
N GLY A 13 -3.66 -2.13 13.05
CA GLY A 13 -4.18 -2.29 14.42
C GLY A 13 -4.76 -1.03 15.09
N ASP A 14 -4.64 0.16 14.49
CA ASP A 14 -5.16 1.42 15.04
C ASP A 14 -6.60 1.67 14.55
N ILE A 15 -7.51 0.89 15.14
CA ILE A 15 -8.89 0.79 14.67
C ILE A 15 -9.77 1.93 15.20
N ASN A 16 -9.61 2.31 16.48
CA ASN A 16 -10.38 3.38 17.11
C ASN A 16 -9.54 4.66 17.25
N ARG A 17 -9.92 5.71 16.52
CA ARG A 17 -9.14 6.97 16.43
C ARG A 17 -9.83 8.18 17.06
N GLU A 18 -11.01 7.98 17.64
CA GLU A 18 -11.85 9.07 18.14
C GLU A 18 -11.19 9.85 19.29
N TYR A 19 -10.19 9.26 19.95
CA TYR A 19 -9.42 9.90 21.00
C TYR A 19 -8.49 11.02 20.51
N TYR A 20 -8.19 11.10 19.21
CA TYR A 20 -7.26 12.09 18.64
C TYR A 20 -7.73 12.72 17.34
N ARG A 21 -8.87 12.29 16.79
CA ARG A 21 -9.38 12.76 15.51
C ARG A 21 -10.89 12.56 15.42
N SER A 22 -11.60 13.61 15.03
CA SER A 22 -13.05 13.55 14.88
C SER A 22 -13.47 12.86 13.58
N LYS A 23 -14.65 12.24 13.59
CA LYS A 23 -15.24 11.61 12.41
C LYS A 23 -15.64 12.64 11.36
N GLU A 24 -16.04 13.83 11.81
CA GLU A 24 -16.43 14.96 10.96
C GLU A 24 -15.25 15.48 10.15
N GLU A 25 -14.06 15.56 10.77
CA GLU A 25 -12.85 15.94 10.05
C GLU A 25 -12.52 14.92 8.95
N GLU A 26 -12.49 13.62 9.28
CA GLU A 26 -12.22 12.57 8.30
C GLU A 26 -13.22 12.57 7.14
N ALA A 27 -14.51 12.75 7.45
CA ALA A 27 -15.58 12.80 6.46
C ALA A 27 -15.42 13.99 5.51
N ARG A 28 -15.12 15.19 6.05
CA ARG A 28 -14.87 16.39 5.24
C ARG A 28 -13.68 16.20 4.30
N TRP A 29 -12.58 15.63 4.80
CA TRP A 29 -11.39 15.40 3.97
C TRP A 29 -11.63 14.36 2.86
N LYS A 30 -12.46 13.33 3.11
CA LYS A 30 -12.84 12.35 2.09
C LYS A 30 -13.80 12.93 1.06
N ALA A 31 -14.79 13.70 1.48
CA ALA A 31 -15.81 14.23 0.58
C ALA A 31 -15.30 15.38 -0.30
N ASP A 32 -14.54 16.30 0.30
CA ASP A 32 -14.23 17.59 -0.34
C ASP A 32 -12.80 17.64 -0.89
N ARG A 33 -11.89 16.83 -0.34
CA ARG A 33 -10.44 16.93 -0.60
C ARG A 33 -9.81 15.64 -1.13
N ASP A 34 -10.60 14.66 -1.54
CA ASP A 34 -10.07 13.48 -2.23
C ASP A 34 -9.41 13.90 -3.56
N PRO A 35 -8.09 13.70 -3.69
CA PRO A 35 -7.37 14.11 -4.89
C PRO A 35 -7.79 13.32 -6.14
N ILE A 36 -8.19 12.05 -6.00
CA ILE A 36 -8.63 11.21 -7.12
C ILE A 36 -9.96 11.76 -7.65
N ALA A 37 -10.93 11.98 -6.76
CA ALA A 37 -12.23 12.51 -7.15
C ALA A 37 -12.13 13.92 -7.73
N ASN A 38 -11.33 14.79 -7.13
CA ASN A 38 -11.17 16.17 -7.58
C ASN A 38 -10.42 16.26 -8.92
N PHE A 39 -9.38 15.45 -9.11
CA PHE A 39 -8.67 15.40 -10.38
C PHE A 39 -9.52 14.79 -11.49
N GLY A 40 -10.30 13.74 -11.20
CA GLY A 40 -11.25 13.16 -12.16
C GLY A 40 -12.35 14.16 -12.60
N LYS A 41 -12.84 15.01 -11.68
CA LYS A 41 -13.74 16.12 -12.05
C LYS A 41 -13.05 17.13 -12.98
N TRP A 42 -11.81 17.51 -12.68
CA TRP A 42 -11.04 18.44 -13.50
C TRP A 42 -10.76 17.88 -14.91
N LEU A 43 -10.32 16.62 -15.01
CA LEU A 43 -10.06 15.97 -16.30
C LEU A 43 -11.30 15.96 -17.21
N ARG A 44 -12.48 15.68 -16.64
CA ARG A 44 -13.75 15.73 -17.38
C ARG A 44 -14.12 17.15 -17.80
N PHE A 45 -13.92 18.12 -16.92
CA PHE A 45 -14.19 19.52 -17.23
C PHE A 45 -13.31 20.03 -18.38
N GLU A 46 -12.03 19.66 -18.41
CA GLU A 46 -11.10 20.02 -19.49
C GLU A 46 -11.25 19.16 -20.75
N GLY A 47 -12.14 18.16 -20.75
CA GLY A 47 -12.35 17.25 -21.88
C GLY A 47 -11.17 16.31 -22.16
N VAL A 48 -10.30 16.07 -21.16
CA VAL A 48 -9.14 15.18 -21.27
C VAL A 48 -9.54 13.70 -21.15
N ALA A 49 -10.56 13.42 -20.36
CA ALA A 49 -11.12 12.07 -20.18
C ALA A 49 -12.62 12.14 -19.92
N THR A 50 -13.33 11.09 -20.32
CA THR A 50 -14.77 10.90 -20.05
C THR A 50 -14.99 10.13 -18.75
N GLU A 51 -16.23 10.15 -18.24
CA GLU A 51 -16.59 9.32 -17.07
C GLU A 51 -16.38 7.83 -17.35
N ASP A 52 -16.73 7.37 -18.55
CA ASP A 52 -16.62 5.96 -18.93
C ASP A 52 -15.17 5.51 -19.01
N GLU A 53 -14.27 6.34 -19.56
CA GLU A 53 -12.83 6.05 -19.59
C GLU A 53 -12.23 5.98 -18.18
N LEU A 54 -12.62 6.88 -17.27
CA LEU A 54 -12.17 6.82 -15.88
C LEU A 54 -12.72 5.59 -15.15
N ALA A 55 -13.97 5.19 -15.42
CA ALA A 55 -14.57 4.00 -14.85
C ALA A 55 -13.89 2.71 -15.35
N VAL A 56 -13.46 2.67 -16.61
CA VAL A 56 -12.66 1.56 -17.16
C VAL A 56 -11.33 1.44 -16.43
N ILE A 57 -10.60 2.55 -16.26
CA ILE A 57 -9.32 2.57 -15.52
C ILE A 57 -9.52 2.06 -14.08
N ASP A 58 -10.56 2.51 -13.39
CA ASP A 58 -10.90 2.06 -12.04
C ASP A 58 -11.16 0.55 -11.97
N SER A 59 -11.82 -0.01 -12.99
CA SER A 59 -12.07 -1.45 -13.07
C SER A 59 -10.78 -2.24 -13.31
N GLU A 60 -9.95 -1.81 -14.26
CA GLU A 60 -8.68 -2.45 -14.58
C GLU A 60 -7.75 -2.48 -13.36
N ILE A 61 -7.65 -1.38 -12.61
CA ILE A 61 -6.85 -1.29 -11.39
C ILE A 61 -7.39 -2.23 -10.31
N ARG A 62 -8.71 -2.37 -10.18
CA ARG A 62 -9.31 -3.31 -9.21
C ARG A 62 -8.98 -4.76 -9.55
N ASP A 63 -9.04 -5.11 -10.83
CA ASP A 63 -8.71 -6.45 -11.31
C ASP A 63 -7.21 -6.75 -11.11
N GLU A 64 -6.34 -5.79 -11.40
CA GLU A 64 -4.89 -5.90 -11.14
C GLU A 64 -4.61 -6.08 -9.63
N ALA A 65 -5.24 -5.28 -8.78
CA ALA A 65 -5.08 -5.38 -7.34
C ALA A 65 -5.58 -6.72 -6.79
N ALA A 66 -6.71 -7.24 -7.31
CA ALA A 66 -7.22 -8.55 -6.93
C ALA A 66 -6.25 -9.67 -7.33
N ALA A 67 -5.73 -9.64 -8.57
CA ALA A 67 -4.75 -10.61 -9.05
C ALA A 67 -3.44 -10.57 -8.23
N ALA A 68 -2.96 -9.37 -7.85
CA ALA A 68 -1.78 -9.21 -7.01
C ALA A 68 -1.99 -9.81 -5.61
N VAL A 69 -3.19 -9.63 -5.02
CA VAL A 69 -3.54 -10.24 -3.73
C VAL A 69 -3.60 -11.76 -3.85
N GLU A 70 -4.25 -12.30 -4.88
CA GLU A 70 -4.31 -13.75 -5.11
C GLU A 70 -2.92 -14.36 -5.27
N TYR A 71 -2.05 -13.72 -6.07
CA TYR A 71 -0.66 -14.13 -6.22
C TYR A 71 0.07 -14.14 -4.87
N ALA A 72 -0.07 -13.08 -4.08
CA ALA A 72 0.60 -12.97 -2.78
C ALA A 72 0.11 -14.01 -1.77
N LEU A 73 -1.18 -14.34 -1.77
CA LEU A 73 -1.75 -15.37 -0.91
C LEU A 73 -1.39 -16.79 -1.35
N ALA A 74 -1.17 -17.01 -2.64
CA ALA A 74 -0.75 -18.28 -3.20
C ALA A 74 0.77 -18.51 -3.10
N ALA A 75 1.56 -17.47 -2.82
CA ALA A 75 2.99 -17.56 -2.68
C ALA A 75 3.35 -18.49 -1.50
N PRO A 76 4.25 -19.47 -1.68
CA PRO A 76 4.71 -20.29 -0.57
C PRO A 76 5.44 -19.42 0.45
N TYR A 77 5.36 -19.81 1.73
CA TYR A 77 6.26 -19.26 2.73
C TYR A 77 7.73 -19.54 2.33
N PRO A 78 8.66 -18.62 2.64
CA PRO A 78 10.07 -18.87 2.42
C PRO A 78 10.54 -20.07 3.24
N ASP A 79 11.56 -20.78 2.76
CA ASP A 79 12.15 -21.89 3.52
C ASP A 79 12.81 -21.34 4.80
N ALA A 80 12.72 -22.07 5.90
CA ALA A 80 13.35 -21.70 7.16
C ALA A 80 14.88 -21.52 7.03
N ILE A 81 15.52 -22.19 6.05
CA ILE A 81 16.95 -22.01 5.76
C ILE A 81 17.28 -20.58 5.30
N GLU A 82 16.32 -19.83 4.76
CA GLU A 82 16.53 -18.47 4.27
C GLU A 82 16.67 -17.43 5.40
N VAL A 83 16.38 -17.80 6.65
CA VAL A 83 16.29 -16.87 7.80
C VAL A 83 17.58 -16.09 8.08
N ASP A 84 18.74 -16.67 7.76
CA ASP A 84 20.06 -16.06 8.00
C ASP A 84 20.76 -15.59 6.71
N MET A 85 20.03 -15.62 5.59
CA MET A 85 20.50 -15.07 4.33
C MET A 85 20.48 -13.53 4.38
N HIS A 86 21.33 -12.90 3.55
CA HIS A 86 21.37 -11.44 3.34
C HIS A 86 21.73 -10.58 4.56
N VAL A 87 22.24 -11.18 5.64
CA VAL A 87 22.76 -10.45 6.80
C VAL A 87 24.04 -9.66 6.45
N PHE A 88 24.93 -10.25 5.65
CA PHE A 88 26.14 -9.59 5.16
C PHE A 88 26.24 -9.69 3.63
N LYS A 89 26.80 -8.66 3.01
CA LYS A 89 27.07 -8.67 1.57
C LYS A 89 28.10 -9.75 1.22
N GLY A 90 27.78 -10.59 0.23
CA GLY A 90 28.69 -11.63 -0.27
C GLY A 90 28.78 -12.87 0.63
N VAL A 91 27.95 -12.95 1.67
CA VAL A 91 27.77 -14.13 2.52
C VAL A 91 26.37 -14.68 2.26
N GLU A 92 26.31 -15.93 1.83
CA GLU A 92 25.03 -16.59 1.51
C GLU A 92 24.24 -16.91 2.78
N HIS A 93 24.85 -17.60 3.75
CA HIS A 93 24.28 -17.88 5.07
C HIS A 93 25.22 -17.40 6.17
N ALA A 94 24.71 -16.64 7.13
CA ALA A 94 25.50 -16.01 8.18
C ALA A 94 25.83 -16.96 9.36
N LEU A 95 24.97 -17.93 9.66
CA LEU A 95 25.13 -18.81 10.82
C LEU A 95 26.47 -19.59 10.81
N PRO A 96 26.95 -20.16 9.69
CA PRO A 96 28.26 -20.84 9.65
C PRO A 96 29.46 -19.94 9.98
N TYR A 97 29.34 -18.62 9.76
CA TYR A 97 30.38 -17.65 10.13
C TYR A 97 30.29 -17.25 11.60
N MET A 98 29.09 -17.31 12.18
CA MET A 98 28.84 -16.97 13.58
C MET A 98 29.12 -18.14 14.53
N SER A 99 28.96 -19.39 14.07
CA SER A 99 29.23 -20.60 14.85
C SER A 99 30.72 -20.95 14.94
N GLY A 100 31.58 -20.32 14.14
CA GLY A 100 33.01 -20.64 14.05
C GLY A 100 33.33 -21.88 13.20
N ASP A 101 32.33 -22.44 12.51
CA ASP A 101 32.51 -23.62 11.64
C ASP A 101 33.21 -23.29 10.31
N ARG A 102 33.34 -22.00 9.97
CA ARG A 102 34.19 -21.49 8.89
C ARG A 102 35.35 -20.68 9.47
N ALA A 103 36.33 -21.38 10.04
CA ALA A 103 37.70 -20.88 10.21
C ALA A 103 38.64 -21.62 9.26
#